data_AF-A0A5K7XBW9-F1
#
_entry.id   AF-A0A5K7XBW9-F1
#
_cell.length_a   1.000
_cell.length_b   1.000
_cell.length_c   1.000
_cell.angle_alpha   90.00
_cell.angle_beta   90.00
_cell.angle_gamma   90.00
#
_symmetry.space_group_name_H-M   'P 1'
#
loop_
_entity.id
_entity.type
_entity.pdbx_description
1 polymer ?
#
loop_
_entity_poly.entity_id
_entity_poly.type
_entity_poly.pdbx_seq_one_letter_code
_entity_poly.pdbx_strand_id
1 'polypeptide(L)'
;MSSIPSTGSVGNSAKNAQVGNAYNDLDMSDFMDMMIAELQNQDPMDPMDNSELISQISQMRSVAATDKMTTTLDSVLLGQNISSATSLIGAEIDALSDDLQRVTGVVERVSVADGQPKLHLDLNPKATVSDVEGGVEAGEYEYRVVWQENGSTFAVDPLAAAAGKKLKVEEDQSSVLLSNLPETTTTKQIFRREVGATDFNLVGQLTDPSVSTFVDSLATDDLSNLVLSGTPQMMEPKRSFTVSLKNVGEIRPPSM
;
A
#
# COMPACT_ATOMS: atom_id res chain seq x y z
N MET A 1 -17.64 13.77 53.85
CA MET A 1 -16.40 14.12 53.14
C MET A 1 -15.23 13.78 54.05
N SER A 2 -14.42 12.78 53.69
CA SER A 2 -13.02 12.64 54.15
C SER A 2 -12.33 11.60 53.29
N SER A 3 -11.27 12.03 52.64
CA SER A 3 -10.36 11.30 51.76
C SER A 3 -9.40 10.40 52.54
N ILE A 4 -9.04 9.24 51.98
CA ILE A 4 -7.73 8.59 52.22
C ILE A 4 -7.20 8.07 50.86
N PRO A 5 -5.87 8.18 50.58
CA PRO A 5 -5.29 8.10 49.25
C PRO A 5 -4.46 6.82 48.97
N SER A 6 -4.16 6.62 47.68
CA SER A 6 -2.92 6.10 47.08
C SER A 6 -2.15 4.96 47.76
N THR A 7 -2.08 3.82 47.07
CA THR A 7 -0.85 3.01 46.99
C THR A 7 -0.67 2.48 45.58
N GLY A 8 0.34 2.97 44.87
CA GLY A 8 0.78 2.41 43.59
C GLY A 8 1.47 1.06 43.80
N SER A 9 1.26 0.15 42.85
CA SER A 9 2.04 -1.07 42.71
C SER A 9 2.36 -1.29 41.24
N VAL A 10 3.62 -1.00 40.91
CA VAL A 10 4.55 -1.81 40.11
C VAL A 10 4.02 -2.32 38.76
N GLY A 11 4.64 -1.80 37.70
CA GLY A 11 4.49 -2.30 36.34
C GLY A 11 4.76 -3.80 36.26
N ASN A 12 3.80 -4.50 35.69
CA ASN A 12 4.02 -5.84 35.20
C ASN A 12 3.81 -5.80 33.70
N SER A 13 4.90 -5.99 32.95
CA SER A 13 4.88 -6.23 31.52
C SER A 13 3.86 -7.32 31.22
N ALA A 14 2.74 -6.94 30.61
CA ALA A 14 1.83 -7.88 30.00
C ALA A 14 2.59 -8.52 28.83
N LYS A 15 3.33 -9.60 29.11
CA LYS A 15 3.55 -10.63 28.12
C LYS A 15 2.17 -11.01 27.63
N ASN A 16 1.90 -10.63 26.38
CA ASN A 16 0.78 -11.10 25.61
C ASN A 16 0.97 -12.61 25.45
N ALA A 17 0.64 -13.37 26.49
CA ALA A 17 0.43 -14.78 26.38
C ALA A 17 -0.82 -14.89 25.54
N GLN A 18 -0.60 -15.13 24.24
CA GLN A 18 -1.58 -15.83 23.43
C GLN A 18 -2.12 -16.96 24.30
N VAL A 19 -3.37 -16.82 24.72
CA VAL A 19 -4.18 -17.94 25.16
C VAL A 19 -4.42 -18.73 23.88
N GLY A 20 -3.38 -19.47 23.46
CA GLY A 20 -3.50 -20.49 22.45
C GLY A 20 -4.41 -21.54 23.04
N ASN A 21 -5.63 -21.59 22.51
CA ASN A 21 -6.62 -22.66 22.60
C ASN A 21 -6.24 -23.86 23.52
N ALA A 22 -6.26 -23.67 24.85
CA ALA A 22 -6.03 -24.74 25.81
C ALA A 22 -7.14 -25.83 25.78
N TYR A 23 -8.20 -25.59 25.00
CA TYR A 23 -9.27 -26.55 24.71
C TYR A 23 -9.07 -27.33 23.40
N ASN A 24 -8.21 -26.88 22.47
CA ASN A 24 -7.90 -27.64 21.26
C ASN A 24 -6.75 -28.64 21.47
N ASP A 25 -5.93 -28.43 22.51
CA ASP A 25 -5.01 -29.43 23.08
C ASP A 25 -5.67 -30.17 24.25
N LEU A 26 -6.93 -30.61 24.07
CA LEU A 26 -7.45 -31.69 24.91
C LEU A 26 -6.60 -32.93 24.61
N ASP A 27 -5.62 -33.16 25.47
CA ASP A 27 -4.67 -34.25 25.37
C ASP A 27 -5.45 -35.57 25.47
N MET A 28 -5.73 -36.15 24.30
CA MET A 28 -6.35 -37.47 24.16
C MET A 28 -5.51 -38.55 24.83
N SER A 29 -4.22 -38.29 25.10
CA SER A 29 -3.41 -39.11 26.00
C SER A 29 -4.03 -39.18 27.38
N ASP A 30 -4.41 -38.04 27.96
CA ASP A 30 -4.95 -37.96 29.32
C ASP A 30 -6.36 -38.54 29.40
N PHE A 31 -7.17 -38.38 28.34
CA PHE A 31 -8.46 -39.06 28.23
C PHE A 31 -8.32 -40.57 27.98
N MET A 32 -7.39 -41.01 27.11
CA MET A 32 -7.12 -42.43 26.87
C MET A 32 -6.57 -43.10 28.14
N ASP A 33 -5.75 -42.40 28.91
CA ASP A 33 -5.24 -42.88 30.19
C ASP A 33 -6.36 -43.00 31.24
N MET A 34 -7.30 -42.04 31.28
CA MET A 34 -8.54 -42.19 32.07
C MET A 34 -9.41 -43.35 31.57
N MET A 35 -9.54 -43.53 30.25
CA MET A 35 -10.36 -44.58 29.64
C MET A 35 -9.76 -45.99 29.87
N ILE A 36 -8.43 -46.12 29.86
CA ILE A 36 -7.70 -47.35 30.19
C ILE A 36 -7.84 -47.65 31.69
N ALA A 37 -7.78 -46.62 32.54
CA ALA A 37 -7.99 -46.76 33.98
C ALA A 37 -9.41 -47.21 34.32
N GLU A 38 -10.45 -46.71 33.63
CA GLU A 38 -11.83 -47.17 33.79
C GLU A 38 -12.04 -48.59 33.22
N LEU A 39 -11.44 -48.93 32.06
CA LEU A 39 -11.49 -50.29 31.48
C LEU A 39 -10.86 -51.36 32.38
N GLN A 40 -9.86 -51.01 33.20
CA GLN A 40 -9.28 -51.91 34.20
C GLN A 40 -10.19 -52.11 35.43
N ASN A 41 -11.20 -51.27 35.63
CA ASN A 41 -12.04 -51.23 36.82
C ASN A 41 -13.56 -51.39 36.56
N GLN A 42 -13.99 -51.61 35.31
CA GLN A 42 -15.40 -51.81 34.94
C GLN A 42 -15.83 -53.28 35.08
N ASP A 43 -16.97 -53.49 35.74
CA ASP A 43 -17.68 -54.78 35.78
C ASP A 43 -18.34 -55.02 34.40
N PRO A 44 -18.14 -56.17 33.73
CA PRO A 44 -18.47 -56.42 32.30
C PRO A 44 -19.95 -56.33 31.87
N MET A 45 -20.87 -55.83 32.70
CA MET A 45 -22.32 -55.87 32.45
C MET A 45 -22.93 -54.62 31.80
N ASP A 46 -22.25 -53.46 31.73
CA ASP A 46 -22.81 -52.25 31.07
C ASP A 46 -21.77 -51.36 30.31
N PRO A 47 -21.34 -51.78 29.10
CA PRO A 47 -20.38 -51.02 28.28
C PRO A 47 -20.99 -49.87 27.45
N MET A 48 -22.28 -49.54 27.59
CA MET A 48 -22.97 -48.63 26.66
C MET A 48 -22.60 -47.14 26.83
N ASP A 49 -22.44 -46.63 28.06
CA ASP A 49 -22.18 -45.20 28.32
C ASP A 49 -20.84 -44.71 27.73
N ASN A 50 -19.79 -45.55 27.80
CA ASN A 50 -18.47 -45.18 27.26
C ASN A 50 -18.46 -45.14 25.72
N SER A 51 -19.32 -45.92 25.06
CA SER A 51 -19.42 -45.92 23.59
C SER A 51 -20.03 -44.63 23.03
N GLU A 52 -21.00 -44.05 23.75
CA GLU A 52 -21.69 -42.82 23.35
C GLU A 52 -20.79 -41.58 23.54
N LEU A 53 -20.00 -41.55 24.62
CA LEU A 53 -19.00 -40.51 24.86
C LEU A 53 -17.88 -40.55 23.81
N ILE A 54 -17.36 -41.74 23.48
CA ILE A 54 -16.36 -41.91 22.41
C ILE A 54 -16.93 -41.44 21.06
N SER A 55 -18.21 -41.70 20.77
CA SER A 55 -18.89 -41.23 19.56
C SER A 55 -18.94 -39.70 19.51
N GLN A 56 -19.30 -39.02 20.60
CA GLN A 56 -19.30 -37.55 20.67
C GLN A 56 -17.90 -36.95 20.53
N ILE A 57 -16.87 -37.57 21.14
CA ILE A 57 -15.47 -37.12 21.00
C ILE A 57 -14.99 -37.32 19.55
N SER A 58 -15.33 -38.44 18.92
CA SER A 58 -15.02 -38.69 17.51
C SER A 58 -15.67 -37.64 16.60
N GLN A 59 -16.91 -37.25 16.88
CA GLN A 59 -17.59 -36.16 16.17
C GLN A 59 -16.89 -34.80 16.39
N MET A 60 -16.57 -34.45 17.65
CA MET A 60 -15.82 -33.21 17.95
C MET A 60 -14.44 -33.19 17.28
N ARG A 61 -13.74 -34.33 17.21
CA ARG A 61 -12.45 -34.45 16.51
C ARG A 61 -12.58 -34.25 15.00
N SER A 62 -13.65 -34.76 14.40
CA SER A 62 -13.93 -34.51 12.99
C SER A 62 -14.14 -33.02 12.72
N VAL A 63 -14.86 -32.32 13.60
CA VAL A 63 -15.05 -30.86 13.53
C VAL A 63 -13.71 -30.14 13.72
N ALA A 64 -12.94 -30.45 14.75
CA ALA A 64 -11.64 -29.84 15.02
C ALA A 64 -10.62 -30.08 13.88
N ALA A 65 -10.62 -31.28 13.29
CA ALA A 65 -9.82 -31.60 12.12
C ALA A 65 -10.25 -30.77 10.89
N THR A 66 -11.55 -30.57 10.71
CA THR A 66 -12.11 -29.72 9.65
C THR A 66 -11.73 -28.26 9.87
N ASP A 67 -11.80 -27.75 11.10
CA ASP A 67 -11.39 -26.38 11.43
C ASP A 67 -9.89 -26.15 11.20
N LYS A 68 -9.06 -27.13 11.58
CA LYS A 68 -7.61 -27.11 11.30
C LYS A 68 -7.32 -27.14 9.80
N MET A 69 -8.08 -27.93 9.03
CA MET A 69 -7.97 -27.98 7.58
C MET A 69 -8.33 -26.63 6.96
N THR A 70 -9.46 -26.04 7.34
CA THR A 70 -9.89 -24.70 6.89
C THR A 70 -8.81 -23.66 7.19
N THR A 71 -8.28 -23.63 8.42
CA THR A 71 -7.19 -22.71 8.81
C THR A 71 -5.92 -22.91 7.96
N THR A 72 -5.59 -24.16 7.64
CA THR A 72 -4.44 -24.49 6.79
C THR A 72 -4.65 -24.01 5.36
N LEU A 73 -5.86 -24.23 4.81
CA LEU A 73 -6.22 -23.76 3.47
C LEU A 73 -6.21 -22.23 3.38
N ASP A 74 -6.75 -21.54 4.39
CA ASP A 74 -6.70 -20.07 4.46
C ASP A 74 -5.26 -19.56 4.48
N SER A 75 -4.36 -20.24 5.22
CA SER A 75 -2.94 -19.90 5.27
C SER A 75 -2.23 -20.11 3.93
N VAL A 76 -2.56 -21.19 3.21
CA VAL A 76 -2.03 -21.47 1.86
C VAL A 76 -2.52 -20.44 0.86
N LEU A 77 -3.81 -20.12 0.87
CA LEU A 77 -4.40 -19.09 0.02
C LEU A 77 -3.77 -17.72 0.30
N LEU A 78 -3.56 -17.37 1.57
CA LEU A 78 -2.86 -16.15 1.95
C LEU A 78 -1.43 -16.13 1.39
N GLY A 79 -0.67 -17.21 1.55
CA GLY A 79 0.68 -17.33 0.99
C GLY A 79 0.72 -17.15 -0.52
N GLN A 80 -0.23 -17.76 -1.25
CA GLN A 80 -0.34 -17.61 -2.70
C GLN A 80 -0.68 -16.17 -3.10
N ASN A 81 -1.62 -15.52 -2.40
CA ASN A 81 -2.00 -14.14 -2.68
C ASN A 81 -0.86 -13.16 -2.37
N ILE A 82 -0.08 -13.40 -1.29
CA ILE A 82 1.12 -12.61 -1.00
C ILE A 82 2.16 -12.79 -2.11
N SER A 83 2.41 -14.03 -2.55
CA SER A 83 3.33 -14.30 -3.66
C SER A 83 2.95 -13.53 -4.93
N SER A 84 1.67 -13.59 -5.32
CA SER A 84 1.15 -12.80 -6.43
C SER A 84 1.28 -11.30 -6.19
N ALA A 85 0.94 -10.78 -5.02
CA ALA A 85 1.12 -9.38 -4.67
C ALA A 85 2.60 -8.95 -4.73
N THR A 86 3.53 -9.79 -4.30
CA THR A 86 4.97 -9.47 -4.33
C THR A 86 5.51 -9.39 -5.75
N SER A 87 4.95 -10.14 -6.70
CA SER A 87 5.30 -9.99 -8.11
C SER A 87 4.88 -8.66 -8.72
N LEU A 88 3.97 -7.93 -8.06
CA LEU A 88 3.55 -6.60 -8.48
C LEU A 88 4.48 -5.50 -7.98
N ILE A 89 5.41 -5.78 -7.07
CA ILE A 89 6.36 -4.76 -6.59
C ILE A 89 7.16 -4.21 -7.77
N GLY A 90 7.17 -2.89 -7.91
CA GLY A 90 7.74 -2.17 -9.05
C GLY A 90 6.84 -2.05 -10.28
N ALA A 91 5.72 -2.77 -10.34
CA ALA A 91 4.71 -2.57 -11.37
C ALA A 91 3.88 -1.32 -11.09
N GLU A 92 3.47 -0.62 -12.15
CA GLU A 92 2.51 0.48 -12.07
C GLU A 92 1.10 -0.11 -12.15
N ILE A 93 0.23 0.26 -11.21
CA ILE A 93 -1.13 -0.27 -11.14
C ILE A 93 -2.15 0.85 -11.08
N ASP A 94 -3.28 0.62 -11.74
CA ASP A 94 -4.50 1.39 -11.53
C ASP A 94 -5.37 0.64 -10.53
N ALA A 95 -5.66 1.26 -9.39
CA ALA A 95 -6.40 0.63 -8.33
C ALA A 95 -7.44 1.56 -7.70
N LEU A 96 -8.39 0.99 -6.99
CA LEU A 96 -9.36 1.73 -6.20
C LEU A 96 -8.96 1.66 -4.73
N SER A 97 -8.69 2.82 -4.13
CA SER A 97 -8.41 2.91 -2.69
C SER A 97 -9.64 2.52 -1.86
N ASP A 98 -9.42 2.22 -0.57
CA ASP A 98 -10.48 1.86 0.38
C ASP A 98 -11.56 2.98 0.47
N ASP A 99 -11.21 4.23 0.14
CA ASP A 99 -12.11 5.39 0.07
C ASP A 99 -12.81 5.58 -1.31
N LEU A 100 -12.83 4.55 -2.17
CA LEU A 100 -13.39 4.58 -3.53
C LEU A 100 -12.76 5.63 -4.47
N GLN A 101 -11.52 6.05 -4.19
CA GLN A 101 -10.76 6.91 -5.08
C GLN A 101 -9.90 6.09 -6.03
N ARG A 102 -9.95 6.39 -7.33
CA ARG A 102 -9.05 5.77 -8.31
C ARG A 102 -7.65 6.36 -8.10
N VAL A 103 -6.67 5.49 -7.89
CA VAL A 103 -5.26 5.82 -7.67
C VAL A 103 -4.40 5.06 -8.67
N THR A 104 -3.41 5.74 -9.25
CA THR A 104 -2.46 5.15 -10.20
C THR A 104 -1.05 5.33 -9.65
N GLY A 105 -0.35 4.24 -9.37
CA GLY A 105 0.96 4.34 -8.74
C GLY A 105 1.79 3.07 -8.85
N VAL A 106 3.07 3.17 -8.52
CA VAL A 106 4.00 2.04 -8.53
C VAL A 106 3.91 1.31 -7.20
N VAL A 107 3.82 -0.01 -7.19
CA VAL A 107 3.78 -0.78 -5.93
C VAL A 107 5.16 -0.76 -5.28
N GLU A 108 5.28 -0.13 -4.11
CA GLU A 108 6.53 -0.05 -3.34
C GLU A 108 6.70 -1.28 -2.43
N ARG A 109 5.62 -1.70 -1.76
CA ARG A 109 5.67 -2.84 -0.83
C ARG A 109 4.32 -3.54 -0.71
N VAL A 110 4.38 -4.76 -0.18
CA VAL A 110 3.20 -5.55 0.20
C VAL A 110 3.18 -5.71 1.71
N SER A 111 2.00 -5.61 2.30
CA SER A 111 1.75 -5.91 3.72
C SER A 111 0.53 -6.80 3.85
N VAL A 112 0.31 -7.38 5.02
CA VAL A 112 -0.90 -8.15 5.32
C VAL A 112 -1.65 -7.43 6.43
N ALA A 113 -2.93 -7.16 6.21
CA ALA A 113 -3.84 -6.63 7.21
C ALA A 113 -5.15 -7.42 7.11
N ASP A 114 -5.72 -7.80 8.26
CA ASP A 114 -6.98 -8.55 8.35
C ASP A 114 -7.01 -9.84 7.49
N GLY A 115 -5.86 -10.54 7.42
CA GLY A 115 -5.72 -11.75 6.61
C GLY A 115 -5.74 -11.53 5.09
N GLN A 116 -5.56 -10.29 4.63
CA GLN A 116 -5.56 -9.95 3.21
C GLN A 116 -4.30 -9.16 2.84
N PRO A 117 -3.69 -9.41 1.66
CA PRO A 117 -2.58 -8.61 1.19
C PRO A 117 -3.05 -7.22 0.77
N LYS A 118 -2.37 -6.22 1.30
CA LYS A 118 -2.50 -4.81 0.93
C LYS A 118 -1.21 -4.34 0.25
N LEU A 119 -1.37 -3.74 -0.92
CA LEU A 119 -0.33 -3.08 -1.71
C LEU A 119 -0.15 -1.66 -1.20
N HIS A 120 1.08 -1.21 -1.07
CA HIS A 120 1.41 0.18 -0.80
C HIS A 120 1.94 0.77 -2.09
N LEU A 121 1.18 1.70 -2.66
CA LEU A 121 1.54 2.39 -3.89
C LEU A 121 2.31 3.65 -3.55
N ASP A 122 3.41 3.86 -4.26
CA ASP A 122 4.09 5.13 -4.37
C ASP A 122 3.33 6.01 -5.38
N LEU A 123 2.74 7.10 -4.87
CA LEU A 123 2.09 8.16 -5.66
C LEU A 123 2.98 9.40 -5.76
N ASN A 124 4.30 9.20 -5.88
CA ASN A 124 5.19 10.31 -6.17
C ASN A 124 4.85 10.96 -7.51
N PRO A 125 4.88 12.31 -7.58
CA PRO A 125 4.75 13.04 -8.83
C PRO A 125 5.72 12.47 -9.86
N LYS A 126 5.21 12.19 -11.06
CA LYS A 126 5.96 11.58 -12.15
C LYS A 126 5.79 12.43 -13.40
N ALA A 127 6.84 12.59 -14.19
CA ALA A 127 6.74 13.08 -15.56
C ALA A 127 7.15 11.97 -16.53
N THR A 128 6.31 11.72 -17.53
CA THR A 128 6.51 10.68 -18.56
C THR A 128 6.24 11.27 -19.93
N VAL A 129 7.01 10.83 -20.93
CA VAL A 129 6.69 11.14 -22.34
C VAL A 129 5.37 10.48 -22.70
N SER A 130 4.51 11.20 -23.43
CA SER A 130 3.23 10.71 -23.93
C SER A 130 3.31 10.54 -25.44
N ASP A 131 2.69 9.49 -25.95
CA ASP A 131 2.57 9.20 -27.40
C ASP A 131 1.57 10.12 -28.12
N VAL A 132 1.01 11.11 -27.41
CA VAL A 132 0.10 12.10 -27.97
C VAL A 132 0.91 13.23 -28.59
N GLU A 133 0.54 13.62 -29.81
CA GLU A 133 1.14 14.73 -30.57
C GLU A 133 1.13 16.02 -29.75
N GLY A 134 2.29 16.68 -29.68
CA GLY A 134 2.50 17.91 -28.92
C GLY A 134 3.63 18.75 -29.51
N GLY A 135 3.99 19.85 -28.84
CA GLY A 135 5.06 20.74 -29.25
C GLY A 135 6.41 20.45 -28.60
N VAL A 136 6.52 19.48 -27.69
CA VAL A 136 7.77 19.22 -26.96
C VAL A 136 8.76 18.51 -27.88
N GLU A 137 9.88 19.16 -28.15
CA GLU A 137 10.94 18.66 -29.02
C GLU A 137 11.76 17.55 -28.35
N ALA A 138 12.54 16.81 -29.15
CA ALA A 138 13.45 15.81 -28.62
C ALA A 138 14.56 16.49 -27.80
N GLY A 139 14.76 16.05 -26.55
CA GLY A 139 15.67 16.69 -25.62
C GLY A 139 15.65 16.07 -24.23
N GLU A 140 16.44 16.63 -23.33
CA GLU A 140 16.38 16.30 -21.90
C GLU A 140 15.75 17.46 -21.14
N TYR A 141 14.69 17.19 -20.38
CA TYR A 141 13.94 18.20 -19.65
C TYR A 141 13.86 17.93 -18.16
N GLU A 142 13.87 18.99 -17.38
CA GLU A 142 13.54 19.00 -15.97
C GLU A 142 12.20 19.70 -15.76
N TYR A 143 11.40 19.16 -14.85
CA TYR A 143 10.11 19.73 -14.49
C TYR A 143 10.08 20.11 -13.03
N ARG A 144 9.36 21.19 -12.74
CA ARG A 144 9.08 21.63 -11.37
C ARG A 144 7.66 22.13 -11.25
N VAL A 145 6.95 21.62 -10.25
CA VAL A 145 5.59 22.05 -9.93
C VAL A 145 5.65 22.87 -8.66
N VAL A 146 5.14 24.09 -8.71
CA VAL A 146 5.29 25.12 -7.68
C VAL A 146 3.92 25.62 -7.26
N TRP A 147 3.72 25.82 -5.96
CA TRP A 147 2.52 26.46 -5.44
C TRP A 147 2.87 27.32 -4.22
N GLN A 148 1.94 28.18 -3.82
CA GLN A 148 2.14 29.07 -2.68
C GLN A 148 1.14 28.76 -1.59
N GLU A 149 1.59 28.48 -0.38
CA GLU A 149 0.72 28.19 0.74
C GLU A 149 1.18 28.96 1.97
N ASN A 150 0.25 29.67 2.61
CA ASN A 150 0.51 30.49 3.80
C ASN A 150 1.68 31.49 3.66
N GLY A 151 1.89 32.02 2.44
CA GLY A 151 2.98 32.97 2.15
C GLY A 151 4.34 32.33 1.86
N SER A 152 4.44 31.00 1.89
CA SER A 152 5.63 30.24 1.51
C SER A 152 5.45 29.60 0.13
N THR A 153 6.52 29.58 -0.66
CA THR A 153 6.53 28.90 -1.97
C THR A 153 7.08 27.48 -1.80
N PHE A 154 6.31 26.49 -2.22
CA PHE A 154 6.69 25.08 -2.20
C PHE A 154 6.88 24.55 -3.62
N ALA A 155 7.70 23.53 -3.77
CA ALA A 155 7.87 22.85 -5.03
C ALA A 155 8.06 21.34 -4.88
N VAL A 156 7.66 20.59 -5.90
CA VAL A 156 8.01 19.19 -6.11
C VAL A 156 8.66 19.03 -7.48
N ASP A 157 9.67 18.19 -7.56
CA ASP A 157 10.25 17.75 -8.83
C ASP A 157 9.55 16.43 -9.23
N PRO A 158 8.74 16.38 -10.31
CA PRO A 158 8.10 15.14 -10.77
C PRO A 158 9.07 14.09 -11.31
N LEU A 159 10.36 14.38 -11.31
CA LEU A 159 11.43 13.47 -11.70
C LEU A 159 12.37 13.19 -10.52
N ALA A 160 11.98 13.55 -9.28
CA ALA A 160 12.80 13.34 -8.09
C ALA A 160 13.16 11.86 -7.86
N ALA A 161 12.24 10.96 -8.22
CA ALA A 161 12.45 9.52 -8.12
C ALA A 161 13.31 8.94 -9.25
N ALA A 162 13.54 9.68 -10.34
CA ALA A 162 14.32 9.22 -11.48
C ALA A 162 15.82 9.52 -11.32
N ALA A 163 16.67 8.57 -11.70
CA ALA A 163 18.11 8.76 -11.72
C ALA A 163 18.49 9.93 -12.65
N GLY A 164 19.06 10.99 -12.09
CA GLY A 164 19.47 12.17 -12.85
C GLY A 164 18.42 13.26 -13.03
N LYS A 165 17.22 13.14 -12.42
CA LYS A 165 16.14 14.17 -12.40
C LYS A 165 15.73 14.74 -13.76
N LYS A 166 16.02 14.02 -14.84
CA LYS A 166 15.81 14.45 -16.22
C LYS A 166 14.90 13.47 -16.95
N LEU A 167 14.04 14.01 -17.78
CA LEU A 167 13.18 13.26 -18.69
C LEU A 167 13.78 13.35 -20.08
N LYS A 168 14.08 12.20 -20.68
CA LYS A 168 14.53 12.13 -22.07
C LYS A 168 13.32 11.97 -22.98
N VAL A 169 13.16 12.91 -23.91
CA VAL A 169 12.19 12.86 -25.00
C VAL A 169 12.94 12.42 -26.25
N GLU A 170 12.54 11.28 -26.84
CA GLU A 170 13.25 10.68 -27.98
C GLU A 170 12.63 11.05 -29.34
N GLU A 171 11.34 11.37 -29.37
CA GLU A 171 10.62 11.72 -30.59
C GLU A 171 10.52 13.25 -30.75
N ASP A 172 10.51 13.69 -32.00
CA ASP A 172 10.23 15.07 -32.34
C ASP A 172 8.73 15.33 -32.21
N GLN A 173 8.34 16.41 -31.53
CA GLN A 173 6.94 16.83 -31.34
C GLN A 173 6.05 15.87 -30.52
N SER A 174 6.48 15.57 -29.30
CA SER A 174 5.69 14.81 -28.32
C SER A 174 5.00 15.72 -27.30
N SER A 175 4.18 15.14 -26.43
CA SER A 175 3.70 15.80 -25.21
C SER A 175 4.26 15.09 -23.98
N VAL A 176 4.35 15.80 -22.86
CA VAL A 176 4.80 15.24 -21.58
C VAL A 176 3.64 15.23 -20.61
N LEU A 177 3.30 14.04 -20.11
CA LEU A 177 2.30 13.85 -19.07
C LEU A 177 2.97 13.93 -17.70
N LEU A 178 2.52 14.88 -16.89
CA LEU A 178 2.78 14.92 -15.46
C LEU A 178 1.60 14.26 -14.75
N SER A 179 1.88 13.28 -13.91
CA SER A 179 0.90 12.55 -13.11
C SER A 179 1.24 12.58 -11.62
N ASN A 180 0.26 12.21 -10.78
CA ASN A 180 0.39 12.16 -9.32
C ASN A 180 0.82 13.48 -8.67
N LEU A 181 0.45 14.61 -9.27
CA LEU A 181 0.72 15.93 -8.70
C LEU A 181 0.02 16.07 -7.33
N PRO A 182 0.64 16.77 -6.36
CA PRO A 182 0.07 16.94 -5.04
C PRO A 182 -1.23 17.73 -5.10
N GLU A 183 -2.17 17.36 -4.23
CA GLU A 183 -3.32 18.20 -3.92
C GLU A 183 -2.82 19.39 -3.09
N THR A 184 -3.27 20.59 -3.44
CA THR A 184 -2.80 21.85 -2.87
C THR A 184 -3.97 22.67 -2.36
N THR A 185 -3.74 23.77 -1.67
CA THR A 185 -4.81 24.74 -1.32
C THR A 185 -4.92 25.87 -2.35
N THR A 186 -3.89 26.02 -3.19
CA THR A 186 -3.80 27.06 -4.23
C THR A 186 -3.55 26.47 -5.61
N THR A 187 -3.61 27.34 -6.62
CA THR A 187 -3.18 27.04 -7.99
C THR A 187 -1.74 26.51 -8.01
N LYS A 188 -1.50 25.51 -8.85
CA LYS A 188 -0.16 24.99 -9.14
C LYS A 188 0.36 25.60 -10.43
N GLN A 189 1.62 25.99 -10.46
CA GLN A 189 2.36 26.46 -11.62
C GLN A 189 3.36 25.39 -12.03
N ILE A 190 3.36 25.01 -13.30
CA ILE A 190 4.23 24.00 -13.86
C ILE A 190 5.30 24.70 -14.67
N PHE A 191 6.54 24.41 -14.34
CA PHE A 191 7.70 24.93 -15.03
C PHE A 191 8.49 23.79 -15.68
N ARG A 192 9.01 24.05 -16.87
CA ARG A 192 9.94 23.19 -17.59
C ARG A 192 11.26 23.91 -17.81
N ARG A 193 12.33 23.16 -17.85
CA ARG A 193 13.65 23.62 -18.27
C ARG A 193 14.33 22.54 -19.10
N GLU A 194 14.96 22.93 -20.20
CA GLU A 194 15.85 22.02 -20.92
C GLU A 194 17.17 21.85 -20.15
N VAL A 195 17.71 20.64 -20.07
CA VAL A 195 18.98 20.37 -19.37
C VAL A 195 20.10 21.20 -20.00
N GLY A 196 20.69 22.07 -19.20
CA GLY A 196 21.73 23.02 -19.65
C GLY A 196 21.23 24.45 -19.82
N ALA A 197 19.91 24.68 -19.87
CA ALA A 197 19.34 26.02 -19.76
C ALA A 197 19.43 26.54 -18.32
N THR A 198 19.50 27.86 -18.18
CA THR A 198 19.63 28.52 -16.86
C THR A 198 18.32 28.45 -16.08
N ASP A 199 17.22 28.73 -16.77
CA ASP A 199 15.99 29.21 -16.18
C ASP A 199 14.83 28.22 -16.40
N PHE A 200 13.93 28.13 -15.43
CA PHE A 200 12.71 27.35 -15.52
C PHE A 200 11.58 28.24 -16.05
N ASN A 201 11.03 27.91 -17.22
CA ASN A 201 9.97 28.68 -17.86
C ASN A 201 8.61 28.05 -17.57
N LEU A 202 7.59 28.89 -17.38
CA LEU A 202 6.22 28.44 -17.12
C LEU A 202 5.64 27.79 -18.39
N VAL A 203 5.22 26.52 -18.26
CA VAL A 203 4.49 25.76 -19.30
C VAL A 203 2.99 25.79 -19.09
N GLY A 204 2.53 26.01 -17.87
CA GLY A 204 1.11 26.06 -17.59
C GLY A 204 0.78 26.19 -16.11
N GLN A 205 -0.52 26.27 -15.83
CA GLN A 205 -1.04 26.40 -14.48
C GLN A 205 -2.29 25.54 -14.32
N LEU A 206 -2.41 24.89 -13.17
CA LEU A 206 -3.59 24.15 -12.75
C LEU A 206 -4.37 25.01 -11.77
N THR A 207 -5.43 25.67 -12.27
CA THR A 207 -6.30 26.53 -11.46
C THR A 207 -7.04 25.72 -10.40
N ASP A 208 -7.44 24.49 -10.73
CA ASP A 208 -8.06 23.57 -9.78
C ASP A 208 -6.97 22.87 -8.93
N PRO A 209 -6.95 23.10 -7.60
CA PRO A 209 -5.96 22.52 -6.70
C PRO A 209 -6.05 20.99 -6.58
N SER A 210 -7.20 20.39 -6.89
CA SER A 210 -7.43 18.95 -6.76
C SER A 210 -6.90 18.15 -7.97
N VAL A 211 -6.66 18.83 -9.10
CA VAL A 211 -6.17 18.17 -10.31
C VAL A 211 -4.75 17.65 -10.09
N SER A 212 -4.56 16.36 -10.36
CA SER A 212 -3.30 15.62 -10.16
C SER A 212 -2.56 15.31 -11.46
N THR A 213 -3.10 15.72 -12.61
CA THR A 213 -2.51 15.48 -13.93
C THR A 213 -2.36 16.78 -14.72
N PHE A 214 -1.30 16.87 -15.54
CA PHE A 214 -1.07 17.98 -16.45
C PHE A 214 -0.39 17.47 -17.71
N VAL A 215 -0.78 17.97 -18.88
CA VAL A 215 -0.12 17.64 -20.15
C VAL A 215 0.59 18.89 -20.63
N ASP A 216 1.90 18.80 -20.76
CA ASP A 216 2.72 19.80 -21.42
C ASP A 216 2.83 19.46 -22.91
N SER A 217 2.23 20.30 -23.74
CA SER A 217 2.27 20.18 -25.20
C SER A 217 2.89 21.42 -25.85
N LEU A 218 3.57 22.29 -25.10
CA LEU A 218 4.12 23.54 -25.63
C LEU A 218 5.52 23.35 -26.22
N ALA A 219 5.75 23.96 -27.38
CA ALA A 219 7.08 24.11 -27.94
C ALA A 219 7.95 25.04 -27.09
N THR A 220 9.26 24.84 -27.14
CA THR A 220 10.22 25.65 -26.38
C THR A 220 10.12 27.13 -26.74
N ASP A 221 9.86 27.44 -28.02
CA ASP A 221 9.66 28.80 -28.51
C ASP A 221 8.33 29.45 -28.07
N ASP A 222 7.34 28.64 -27.69
CA ASP A 222 6.02 29.10 -27.24
C ASP A 222 5.91 29.26 -25.72
N LEU A 223 7.01 29.01 -24.99
CA LEU A 223 7.04 29.11 -23.54
C LEU A 223 6.79 30.54 -23.06
N SER A 224 6.13 30.64 -21.90
CA SER A 224 5.94 31.94 -21.25
C SER A 224 7.27 32.54 -20.82
N ASN A 225 7.38 33.87 -20.92
CA ASN A 225 8.49 34.64 -20.37
C ASN A 225 8.51 34.66 -18.83
N LEU A 226 7.51 34.07 -18.17
CA LEU A 226 7.51 33.92 -16.72
C LEU A 226 8.52 32.84 -16.31
N VAL A 227 9.59 33.30 -15.66
CA VAL A 227 10.61 32.44 -15.10
C VAL A 227 10.29 32.12 -13.65
N LEU A 228 10.61 30.91 -13.20
CA LEU A 228 10.56 30.56 -11.79
C LEU A 228 11.46 31.49 -11.00
N SER A 229 10.87 32.27 -10.11
CA SER A 229 11.60 33.20 -9.24
C SER A 229 11.67 32.69 -7.80
N GLY A 230 12.82 32.92 -7.17
CA GLY A 230 13.10 32.47 -5.81
C GLY A 230 13.51 30.99 -5.71
N THR A 231 13.89 30.59 -4.50
CA THR A 231 14.20 29.19 -4.15
C THR A 231 13.00 28.61 -3.42
N PRO A 232 12.10 27.88 -4.10
CA PRO A 232 10.97 27.25 -3.43
C PRO A 232 11.47 26.16 -2.47
N GLN A 233 10.71 25.93 -1.40
CA GLN A 233 10.97 24.83 -0.48
C GLN A 233 10.62 23.51 -1.18
N MET A 234 11.62 22.68 -1.41
CA MET A 234 11.42 21.36 -2.02
C MET A 234 10.76 20.44 -1.01
N MET A 235 9.61 19.90 -1.37
CA MET A 235 9.01 18.80 -0.63
C MET A 235 9.52 17.48 -1.18
N GLU A 236 9.89 16.57 -0.28
CA GLU A 236 10.00 15.16 -0.65
C GLU A 236 8.59 14.60 -0.76
N PRO A 237 8.14 14.19 -1.95
CA PRO A 237 6.89 13.46 -2.03
C PRO A 237 7.13 12.10 -1.36
N LYS A 238 6.36 11.82 -0.32
CA LYS A 238 6.19 10.48 0.24
C LYS A 238 4.70 10.25 0.43
N ARG A 239 3.99 10.09 -0.68
CA ARG A 239 2.57 9.72 -0.66
C ARG A 239 2.50 8.21 -0.83
N SER A 240 2.30 7.49 0.27
CA SER A 240 1.98 6.07 0.23
C SER A 240 0.48 5.87 0.40
N PHE A 241 -0.14 5.12 -0.50
CA PHE A 241 -1.54 4.71 -0.37
C PHE A 241 -1.61 3.20 -0.22
N THR A 242 -2.48 2.74 0.68
CA THR A 242 -2.73 1.32 0.86
C THR A 242 -3.93 0.91 0.01
N VAL A 243 -3.79 -0.11 -0.82
CA VAL A 243 -4.87 -0.66 -1.65
C VAL A 243 -4.91 -2.17 -1.49
N SER A 244 -6.12 -2.72 -1.31
CA SER A 244 -6.32 -4.17 -1.25
C SER A 244 -6.08 -4.81 -2.63
N LEU A 245 -5.42 -5.98 -2.68
CA LEU A 245 -5.13 -6.68 -3.95
C LEU A 245 -6.38 -6.92 -4.81
N LYS A 246 -7.54 -7.08 -4.17
CA LYS A 246 -8.84 -7.29 -4.84
C LYS A 246 -9.38 -6.06 -5.59
N ASN A 247 -8.82 -4.88 -5.32
CA ASN A 247 -9.28 -3.60 -5.87
C ASN A 247 -8.37 -3.07 -7.00
N VAL A 248 -7.43 -3.90 -7.49
CA VAL A 248 -6.57 -3.56 -8.62
C VAL A 248 -7.33 -3.80 -9.92
N GLY A 249 -7.45 -2.77 -10.76
CA GLY A 249 -8.18 -2.80 -12.01
C GLY A 249 -7.30 -3.10 -13.24
N GLU A 250 -6.07 -2.57 -13.27
CA GLU A 250 -5.11 -2.79 -14.35
C GLU A 250 -3.69 -2.87 -13.78
N ILE A 251 -2.86 -3.75 -14.35
CA ILE A 251 -1.47 -3.94 -13.96
C ILE A 251 -0.59 -3.70 -15.18
N ARG A 252 0.35 -2.77 -15.05
CA ARG A 252 1.38 -2.48 -16.06
C ARG A 252 2.73 -2.96 -15.53
N PRO A 253 3.32 -4.01 -16.11
CA PRO A 253 4.61 -4.52 -15.65
C PRO A 253 5.70 -3.46 -15.79
N PRO A 254 6.75 -3.51 -14.94
CA PRO A 254 7.86 -2.56 -15.03
C PRO A 254 8.51 -2.63 -16.41
N SER A 255 8.86 -1.46 -16.97
CA SER A 255 9.69 -1.36 -18.17
C SER A 255 11.05 -2.00 -17.88
N MET A 256 11.36 -3.12 -18.55
CA MET A 256 12.65 -3.82 -18.48
C MET A 256 13.79 -3.00 -19.10
#